data_AF-A0A2D6TXI8-F1
#
_entry.id   AF-A0A2D6TXI8-F1
#
_cell.length_a   1.000
_cell.length_b   1.000
_cell.length_c   1.000
_cell.angle_alpha   90.00
_cell.angle_beta   90.00
_cell.angle_gamma   90.00
#
_symmetry.space_group_name_H-M   'P 1'
#
loop_
_entity.id
_entity.type
_entity.pdbx_description
1 polymer ?
#
loop_
_entity_poly.entity_id
_entity_poly.type
_entity_poly.pdbx_seq_one_letter_code
_entity_poly.pdbx_strand_id
1 'polypeptide(L)'
;MLKKYDSLYINGCSNIQGHGIKNEEDKWPNLLSKKLDLPIYKNSSLCGNSMKGILYSTVNDLKKVENTLCVIGLTFQDRSPISFGNHQYNYSYNSYEYINEKDWYTKHFLDKRRYQWKQDNTKDKNLENVFKSYANYKNELIKHDNKFETNLYREFFYDIVLLQSFLVSQKIDYVFIEWHNHLDVSVIERKRKIELNCYRTEINFDNILNIEWDEMDINPGTGHPSILGCKNISEKVYDFISR
;
A
#
# COMPACT_ATOMS: atom_id res chain seq x y z
N MET A 1 -2.98 19.03 26.87
CA MET A 1 -3.01 19.66 25.53
C MET A 1 -4.42 19.47 24.98
N LEU A 2 -5.03 20.51 24.39
CA LEU A 2 -6.30 20.35 23.68
C LEU A 2 -6.10 19.33 22.56
N LYS A 3 -7.01 18.36 22.46
CA LYS A 3 -6.96 17.28 21.48
C LYS A 3 -7.15 17.91 20.09
N LYS A 4 -6.09 17.95 19.28
CA LYS A 4 -6.11 18.56 17.93
C LYS A 4 -7.05 17.81 16.98
N TYR A 5 -7.24 16.52 17.23
CA TYR A 5 -8.04 15.62 16.39
C TYR A 5 -9.07 14.88 17.25
N ASP A 6 -10.19 14.52 16.64
CA ASP A 6 -11.25 13.73 17.26
C ASP A 6 -11.07 12.24 16.99
N SER A 7 -10.41 11.88 15.88
CA SER A 7 -10.25 10.49 15.47
C SER A 7 -9.03 10.24 14.58
N LEU A 8 -8.77 8.95 14.34
CA LEU A 8 -7.68 8.44 13.52
C LEU A 8 -8.24 7.64 12.33
N TYR A 9 -7.86 8.00 11.12
CA TYR A 9 -8.09 7.21 9.91
C TYR A 9 -6.81 6.50 9.50
N ILE A 10 -6.92 5.20 9.17
CA ILE A 10 -5.79 4.36 8.82
C ILE A 10 -6.05 3.63 7.51
N ASN A 11 -5.07 3.62 6.61
CA ASN A 11 -5.15 2.84 5.37
C ASN A 11 -3.78 2.29 4.95
N GLY A 12 -3.80 1.28 4.09
CA GLY A 12 -2.61 0.73 3.46
C GLY A 12 -2.77 -0.75 3.11
N CYS A 13 -1.63 -1.45 3.07
CA CYS A 13 -1.58 -2.87 2.72
C CYS A 13 -1.44 -3.80 3.94
N SER A 14 -0.83 -4.97 3.75
CA SER A 14 -0.63 -5.99 4.80
C SER A 14 0.22 -5.52 5.99
N ASN A 15 1.21 -4.62 5.76
CA ASN A 15 2.05 -4.06 6.83
C ASN A 15 1.22 -3.22 7.82
N ILE A 16 0.16 -2.57 7.31
CA ILE A 16 -0.77 -1.81 8.14
C ILE A 16 -1.83 -2.74 8.75
N GLN A 17 -2.38 -3.67 7.96
CA GLN A 17 -3.45 -4.57 8.42
C GLN A 17 -3.00 -5.53 9.55
N GLY A 18 -1.69 -5.72 9.74
CA GLY A 18 -1.13 -6.63 10.73
C GLY A 18 -1.25 -8.08 10.30
N HIS A 19 -0.87 -8.41 9.06
CA HIS A 19 -0.92 -9.78 8.56
C HIS A 19 -0.16 -10.75 9.48
N GLY A 20 -0.85 -11.81 9.92
CA GLY A 20 -0.28 -12.80 10.84
C GLY A 20 -0.46 -12.49 12.32
N ILE A 21 -0.90 -11.28 12.69
CA ILE A 21 -1.23 -10.90 14.06
C ILE A 21 -2.68 -11.27 14.36
N LYS A 22 -2.88 -12.23 15.26
CA LYS A 22 -4.21 -12.78 15.60
C LYS A 22 -5.04 -11.85 16.49
N ASN A 23 -4.38 -11.21 17.45
CA ASN A 23 -5.04 -10.31 18.38
C ASN A 23 -5.05 -8.90 17.79
N GLU A 24 -6.24 -8.32 17.63
CA GLU A 24 -6.36 -6.96 17.08
C GLU A 24 -5.60 -5.94 17.93
N GLU A 25 -5.60 -6.09 19.26
CA GLU A 25 -4.95 -5.11 20.15
C GLU A 25 -3.43 -5.03 19.99
N ASP A 26 -2.80 -6.08 19.45
CA ASP A 26 -1.36 -6.15 19.21
C ASP A 26 -0.96 -5.55 17.85
N LYS A 27 -1.93 -5.20 17.00
CA LYS A 27 -1.65 -4.56 15.72
C LYS A 27 -1.31 -3.10 15.93
N TRP A 28 -0.26 -2.63 15.25
CA TRP A 28 0.25 -1.28 15.46
C TRP A 28 -0.76 -0.14 15.23
N PRO A 29 -1.78 -0.23 14.34
CA PRO A 29 -2.86 0.76 14.27
C PRO A 29 -3.57 0.97 15.61
N ASN A 30 -3.87 -0.12 16.32
CA ASN A 30 -4.57 -0.08 17.60
C ASN A 30 -3.64 0.38 18.73
N LEU A 31 -2.35 0.00 18.67
CA LEU A 31 -1.33 0.52 19.59
C LEU A 31 -1.15 2.03 19.42
N LEU A 32 -1.10 2.53 18.18
CA LEU A 32 -0.99 3.96 17.88
C LEU A 32 -2.22 4.72 18.38
N SER A 33 -3.42 4.20 18.12
CA SER A 33 -4.69 4.75 18.62
C SER A 33 -4.67 4.95 20.14
N LYS A 34 -4.22 3.92 20.89
CA LYS A 34 -4.05 4.00 22.35
C LYS A 34 -3.02 5.06 22.76
N LYS A 35 -1.88 5.18 22.07
CA LYS A 35 -0.83 6.17 22.37
C LYS A 35 -1.26 7.61 22.11
N LEU A 36 -1.99 7.85 21.03
CA LEU A 36 -2.50 9.17 20.69
C LEU A 36 -3.77 9.55 21.47
N ASP A 37 -4.34 8.61 22.24
CA ASP A 37 -5.70 8.71 22.79
C ASP A 37 -6.75 8.98 21.69
N LEU A 38 -6.54 8.54 20.44
CA LEU A 38 -7.48 8.81 19.34
C LEU A 38 -8.26 7.56 18.96
N PRO A 39 -9.61 7.56 19.00
CA PRO A 39 -10.37 6.43 18.48
C PRO A 39 -10.14 6.28 16.97
N ILE A 40 -10.05 5.04 16.50
CA ILE A 40 -9.99 4.76 15.06
C ILE A 40 -11.37 4.98 14.47
N TYR A 41 -11.52 6.02 13.64
CA TYR A 41 -12.72 6.23 12.83
C TYR A 41 -12.90 5.09 11.84
N LYS A 42 -11.82 4.74 11.13
CA LYS A 42 -11.80 3.61 10.20
C LYS A 42 -10.38 3.13 9.93
N ASN A 43 -10.22 1.80 9.83
CA ASN A 43 -9.04 1.17 9.27
C ASN A 43 -9.43 0.47 7.96
N SER A 44 -9.10 1.08 6.83
CA SER A 44 -9.44 0.60 5.49
C SER A 44 -8.35 -0.29 4.86
N SER A 45 -7.37 -0.71 5.66
CA SER A 45 -6.21 -1.45 5.19
C SER A 45 -6.55 -2.89 4.83
N LEU A 46 -5.99 -3.35 3.70
CA LEU A 46 -6.24 -4.68 3.16
C LEU A 46 -4.93 -5.37 2.74
N CYS A 47 -4.81 -6.67 2.99
CA CYS A 47 -3.71 -7.47 2.46
C CYS A 47 -3.66 -7.35 0.93
N GLY A 48 -2.48 -7.05 0.40
CA GLY A 48 -2.29 -6.88 -1.04
C GLY A 48 -2.91 -5.61 -1.63
N ASN A 49 -3.30 -4.61 -0.82
CA ASN A 49 -3.85 -3.36 -1.36
C ASN A 49 -2.86 -2.68 -2.32
N SER A 50 -3.39 -2.10 -3.40
CA SER A 50 -2.66 -1.29 -4.38
C SER A 50 -2.68 0.18 -3.99
N MET A 51 -1.75 0.98 -4.54
CA MET A 51 -1.69 2.41 -4.26
C MET A 51 -2.97 3.11 -4.71
N LYS A 52 -3.44 2.79 -5.92
CA LYS A 52 -4.73 3.25 -6.43
C LYS A 52 -5.92 2.80 -5.59
N GLY A 53 -5.87 1.62 -4.98
CA GLY A 53 -6.92 1.15 -4.06
C GLY A 53 -6.94 1.86 -2.72
N ILE A 54 -5.77 2.17 -2.19
CA ILE A 54 -5.62 3.06 -1.04
C ILE A 54 -6.20 4.44 -1.38
N LEU A 55 -5.81 5.02 -2.53
CA LEU A 55 -6.34 6.30 -2.99
C LEU A 55 -7.88 6.31 -3.06
N TYR A 56 -8.48 5.33 -3.75
CA TYR A 56 -9.94 5.28 -3.91
C TYR A 56 -10.69 5.10 -2.59
N SER A 57 -10.22 4.20 -1.74
CA SER A 57 -10.84 3.98 -0.43
C SER A 57 -10.69 5.21 0.47
N THR A 58 -9.52 5.85 0.52
CA THR A 58 -9.31 7.07 1.29
C THR A 58 -10.17 8.23 0.83
N VAL A 59 -10.23 8.48 -0.49
CA VAL A 59 -11.10 9.53 -1.03
C VAL A 59 -12.56 9.26 -0.69
N ASN A 60 -13.02 8.01 -0.78
CA ASN A 60 -14.41 7.69 -0.46
C ASN A 60 -14.72 7.80 1.04
N ASP A 61 -13.78 7.38 1.89
CA ASP A 61 -13.97 7.36 3.33
C ASP A 61 -13.91 8.75 3.96
N LEU A 62 -13.07 9.65 3.42
CA LEU A 62 -12.78 10.95 4.04
C LEU A 62 -13.53 12.13 3.43
N LYS A 63 -14.38 11.92 2.42
CA LYS A 63 -15.16 12.97 1.73
C LYS A 63 -15.98 13.90 2.63
N LYS A 64 -16.31 13.45 3.85
CA LYS A 64 -17.20 14.16 4.79
C LYS A 64 -16.70 14.08 6.23
N VAL A 65 -15.42 13.82 6.42
CA VAL A 65 -14.82 13.63 7.74
C VAL A 65 -14.11 14.91 8.15
N GLU A 66 -14.33 15.34 9.39
CA GLU A 66 -13.68 16.51 9.99
C GLU A 66 -12.72 16.08 11.11
N ASN A 67 -11.75 16.94 11.44
CA ASN A 67 -10.83 16.79 12.59
C ASN A 67 -10.21 15.40 12.76
N THR A 68 -9.80 14.76 11.67
CA THR A 68 -9.29 13.39 11.69
C THR A 68 -7.85 13.37 11.22
N LEU A 69 -6.97 12.74 12.02
CA LEU A 69 -5.60 12.49 11.61
C LEU A 69 -5.57 11.30 10.65
N CYS A 70 -4.89 11.44 9.52
CA CYS A 70 -4.80 10.40 8.50
C CYS A 70 -3.42 9.74 8.52
N VAL A 71 -3.33 8.42 8.69
CA VAL A 71 -2.07 7.67 8.61
C VAL A 71 -2.17 6.60 7.53
N ILE A 72 -1.35 6.72 6.49
CA ILE A 72 -1.42 5.84 5.31
C ILE A 72 -0.10 5.14 5.07
N GLY A 73 -0.09 3.81 5.12
CA GLY A 73 1.00 3.01 4.60
C GLY A 73 0.99 2.97 3.10
N LEU A 74 1.98 3.58 2.48
CA LEU A 74 2.24 3.45 1.07
C LEU A 74 2.54 1.98 0.75
N THR A 75 2.30 1.60 -0.50
CA THR A 75 2.48 0.21 -0.94
C THR A 75 3.39 0.16 -2.16
N PHE A 76 3.36 -0.94 -2.88
CA PHE A 76 4.25 -1.19 -4.00
C PHE A 76 3.60 -0.78 -5.32
N GLN A 77 4.43 -0.32 -6.25
CA GLN A 77 4.09 0.09 -7.61
C GLN A 77 3.52 -1.05 -8.47
N ASP A 78 3.76 -2.29 -8.08
CA ASP A 78 3.44 -3.47 -8.87
C ASP A 78 2.00 -3.99 -8.64
N ARG A 79 1.17 -3.21 -7.95
CA ARG A 79 -0.19 -3.62 -7.62
C ARG A 79 -1.20 -2.74 -8.33
N SER A 80 -2.18 -3.36 -8.97
CA SER A 80 -3.26 -2.67 -9.66
C SER A 80 -4.62 -3.14 -9.16
N PRO A 81 -5.58 -2.22 -8.97
CA PRO A 81 -6.91 -2.62 -8.55
C PRO A 81 -7.74 -3.12 -9.73
N ILE A 82 -8.64 -4.05 -9.43
CA ILE A 82 -9.70 -4.53 -10.33
C ILE A 82 -11.02 -4.28 -9.62
N SER A 83 -11.84 -3.39 -10.17
CA SER A 83 -13.20 -3.16 -9.69
C SER A 83 -14.14 -4.14 -10.37
N PHE A 84 -14.93 -4.87 -9.58
CA PHE A 84 -15.98 -5.76 -10.09
C PHE A 84 -17.19 -5.74 -9.16
N GLY A 85 -18.35 -5.39 -9.71
CA GLY A 85 -19.53 -5.08 -8.91
C GLY A 85 -19.23 -3.94 -7.92
N ASN A 86 -19.56 -4.16 -6.65
CA ASN A 86 -19.31 -3.21 -5.57
C ASN A 86 -18.00 -3.50 -4.80
N HIS A 87 -17.13 -4.34 -5.36
CA HIS A 87 -15.90 -4.76 -4.72
C HIS A 87 -14.67 -4.30 -5.50
N GLN A 88 -13.61 -4.04 -4.75
CA GLN A 88 -12.29 -3.74 -5.28
C GLN A 88 -11.35 -4.86 -4.88
N TYR A 89 -10.77 -5.50 -5.89
CA TYR A 89 -9.75 -6.51 -5.75
C TYR A 89 -8.39 -5.94 -6.15
N ASN A 90 -7.31 -6.63 -5.79
CA ASN A 90 -5.96 -6.23 -6.16
C ASN A 90 -5.25 -7.35 -6.89
N TYR A 91 -4.53 -6.96 -7.94
CA TYR A 91 -3.68 -7.80 -8.76
C TYR A 91 -2.24 -7.32 -8.57
N SER A 92 -1.30 -8.23 -8.26
CA SER A 92 0.12 -7.91 -8.06
C SER A 92 0.95 -8.59 -9.14
N TYR A 93 1.95 -7.90 -9.68
CA TYR A 93 2.92 -8.52 -10.58
C TYR A 93 3.96 -9.35 -9.81
N ASN A 94 4.30 -9.00 -8.56
CA ASN A 94 5.39 -9.60 -7.78
C ASN A 94 5.11 -11.00 -7.21
N SER A 95 5.05 -11.98 -8.10
CA SER A 95 5.67 -13.29 -7.86
C SER A 95 7.09 -13.37 -8.46
N TYR A 96 7.75 -12.23 -8.63
CA TYR A 96 8.83 -11.97 -9.59
C TYR A 96 10.24 -11.76 -9.00
N GLU A 97 10.54 -12.13 -7.76
CA GLU A 97 11.92 -12.10 -7.26
C GLU A 97 12.40 -13.46 -6.77
N TYR A 98 13.58 -13.82 -7.29
CA TYR A 98 14.28 -15.11 -7.32
C TYR A 98 13.77 -16.13 -8.36
N ILE A 99 14.61 -16.35 -9.39
CA ILE A 99 14.89 -17.60 -10.14
C ILE A 99 14.98 -17.34 -11.66
N ASN A 100 16.22 -17.38 -12.16
CA ASN A 100 16.75 -17.55 -13.53
C ASN A 100 15.85 -17.32 -14.78
N GLU A 101 16.37 -16.46 -15.66
CA GLU A 101 15.79 -15.80 -16.84
C GLU A 101 15.33 -16.65 -18.05
N LYS A 102 15.28 -18.00 -18.02
CA LYS A 102 15.01 -18.76 -19.27
C LYS A 102 13.83 -19.71 -19.32
N ASP A 103 13.24 -20.12 -18.18
CA ASP A 103 12.23 -21.19 -18.19
C ASP A 103 10.81 -20.78 -17.75
N TRP A 104 10.57 -19.52 -17.38
CA TRP A 104 9.31 -19.12 -16.72
C TRP A 104 8.16 -18.71 -17.66
N TYR A 105 8.45 -18.09 -18.82
CA TYR A 105 7.43 -17.46 -19.69
C TYR A 105 6.27 -18.39 -20.08
N THR A 106 6.52 -19.69 -20.14
CA THR A 106 5.54 -20.70 -20.58
C THR A 106 4.91 -21.52 -19.47
N LYS A 107 5.46 -21.55 -18.25
CA LYS A 107 5.08 -22.57 -17.25
C LYS A 107 4.29 -22.06 -16.04
N HIS A 108 4.30 -20.76 -15.73
CA HIS A 108 3.79 -20.26 -14.45
C HIS A 108 2.77 -19.13 -14.51
N PHE A 109 2.49 -18.55 -15.68
CA PHE A 109 1.25 -17.78 -15.86
C PHE A 109 -0.03 -18.64 -15.70
N LEU A 110 0.13 -19.97 -15.76
CA LEU A 110 -0.93 -20.95 -15.50
C LEU A 110 -0.86 -21.57 -14.09
N ASP A 111 0.09 -21.16 -13.23
CA ASP A 111 0.17 -21.74 -11.88
C ASP A 111 -0.91 -21.14 -10.97
N LYS A 112 -2.00 -21.91 -10.84
CA LYS A 112 -3.18 -21.69 -9.99
C LYS A 112 -2.86 -21.53 -8.48
N ARG A 113 -1.60 -21.44 -8.06
CA ARG A 113 -1.17 -21.61 -6.66
C ARG A 113 -0.62 -20.37 -5.95
N ARG A 114 -0.65 -19.17 -6.55
CA ARG A 114 -0.21 -17.92 -5.86
C ARG A 114 -1.20 -16.76 -5.89
N TYR A 115 -2.47 -17.03 -6.17
CA TYR A 115 -3.49 -16.11 -5.70
C TYR A 115 -3.61 -16.29 -4.18
N GLN A 116 -3.27 -15.28 -3.38
CA GLN A 116 -3.84 -15.15 -2.03
C GLN A 116 -5.33 -14.79 -2.17
N TRP A 117 -6.05 -15.68 -2.83
CA TRP A 117 -7.49 -15.80 -2.85
C TRP A 117 -7.82 -16.48 -1.53
N LYS A 118 -8.04 -15.70 -0.47
CA LYS A 118 -8.69 -16.27 0.71
C LYS A 118 -10.03 -16.80 0.21
N GLN A 119 -10.16 -18.10 0.38
CA GLN A 119 -10.98 -19.04 -0.37
C GLN A 119 -12.48 -18.95 -0.04
N ASP A 120 -12.96 -17.80 0.44
CA ASP A 120 -14.26 -17.77 1.09
C ASP A 120 -15.41 -17.28 0.22
N ASN A 121 -15.22 -16.80 -1.03
CA ASN A 121 -16.40 -16.20 -1.69
C ASN A 121 -16.51 -16.04 -3.22
N THR A 122 -15.87 -16.79 -4.13
CA THR A 122 -16.31 -16.66 -5.57
C THR A 122 -16.28 -17.94 -6.41
N LYS A 123 -17.39 -18.68 -6.38
CA LYS A 123 -17.83 -19.50 -7.53
C LYS A 123 -18.30 -18.65 -8.73
N ASP A 124 -18.05 -17.33 -8.72
CA ASP A 124 -18.47 -16.41 -9.77
C ASP A 124 -17.53 -16.51 -10.98
N LYS A 125 -17.98 -17.28 -11.98
CA LYS A 125 -17.28 -17.45 -13.25
C LYS A 125 -17.03 -16.11 -13.96
N ASN A 126 -17.89 -15.11 -13.77
CA ASN A 126 -17.69 -13.80 -14.41
C ASN A 126 -16.51 -13.07 -13.80
N LEU A 127 -16.36 -13.09 -12.47
CA LEU A 127 -15.18 -12.52 -11.81
C LEU A 127 -13.90 -13.22 -12.26
N GLU A 128 -13.90 -14.55 -12.31
CA GLU A 128 -12.74 -15.32 -12.80
C GLU A 128 -12.35 -14.91 -14.24
N ASN A 129 -13.32 -14.73 -15.12
CA ASN A 129 -13.09 -14.28 -16.49
C ASN A 129 -12.53 -12.86 -16.56
N VAL A 130 -12.98 -11.95 -15.69
CA VAL A 130 -12.44 -10.59 -15.58
C VAL A 130 -10.98 -10.62 -15.16
N PHE A 131 -10.63 -11.42 -14.13
CA PHE A 131 -9.24 -11.58 -13.71
C PHE A 131 -8.35 -12.17 -14.80
N LYS A 132 -8.82 -13.21 -15.50
CA LYS A 132 -8.08 -13.80 -16.62
C LYS A 132 -7.84 -12.79 -17.74
N SER A 133 -8.87 -12.02 -18.10
CA SER A 133 -8.77 -11.00 -19.14
C SER A 133 -7.83 -9.87 -18.72
N TYR A 134 -7.87 -9.45 -17.46
CA TYR A 134 -6.96 -8.44 -16.91
C TYR A 134 -5.51 -8.92 -16.88
N ALA A 135 -5.28 -10.16 -16.43
CA ALA A 135 -3.96 -10.78 -16.44
C ALA A 135 -3.40 -10.88 -17.87
N ASN A 136 -4.23 -11.30 -18.84
CA ASN A 136 -3.84 -11.34 -20.25
C ASN A 136 -3.48 -9.93 -20.77
N TYR A 137 -4.32 -8.94 -20.51
CA TYR A 137 -4.04 -7.55 -20.87
C TYR A 137 -2.69 -7.08 -20.32
N LYS A 138 -2.42 -7.34 -19.03
CA LYS A 138 -1.14 -6.97 -18.41
C LYS A 138 0.05 -7.73 -19.01
N ASN A 139 -0.12 -9.00 -19.36
CA ASN A 139 0.91 -9.77 -20.04
C ASN A 139 1.24 -9.21 -21.42
N GLU A 140 0.23 -8.78 -22.17
CA GLU A 140 0.43 -8.15 -23.47
C GLU A 140 1.14 -6.80 -23.32
N LEU A 141 0.82 -6.00 -22.29
CA LEU A 141 1.60 -4.79 -21.99
C LEU A 141 3.06 -5.12 -21.66
N ILE A 142 3.33 -6.09 -20.80
CA ILE A 142 4.71 -6.48 -20.44
C ILE A 142 5.50 -6.91 -21.69
N LYS A 143 4.87 -7.62 -22.63
CA LYS A 143 5.53 -8.10 -23.85
C LYS A 143 5.77 -6.99 -24.88
N HIS A 144 4.85 -6.03 -24.98
CA HIS A 144 4.80 -5.12 -26.13
C HIS A 144 5.06 -3.64 -25.79
N ASP A 145 4.88 -3.22 -24.54
CA ASP A 145 5.17 -1.86 -24.08
C ASP A 145 6.59 -1.79 -23.49
N ASN A 146 7.54 -1.28 -24.28
CA ASN A 146 8.92 -1.07 -23.84
C ASN A 146 9.07 0.00 -22.74
N LYS A 147 8.00 0.73 -22.43
CA LYS A 147 7.91 1.69 -21.32
C LYS A 147 7.03 1.17 -20.18
N PHE A 148 6.64 -0.10 -20.17
CA PHE A 148 5.76 -0.65 -19.15
C PHE A 148 6.23 -0.34 -17.71
N GLU A 149 7.51 -0.61 -17.41
CA GLU A 149 8.07 -0.33 -16.08
C GLU A 149 8.06 1.18 -15.76
N THR A 150 8.42 2.02 -16.72
CA THR A 150 8.33 3.48 -16.60
C THR A 150 6.89 3.92 -16.27
N ASN A 151 5.91 3.37 -16.98
CA ASN A 151 4.50 3.71 -16.79
C ASN A 151 3.99 3.23 -15.42
N LEU A 152 4.43 2.06 -14.94
CA LEU A 152 4.09 1.59 -13.59
C LEU A 152 4.57 2.53 -12.49
N TYR A 153 5.83 2.98 -12.54
CA TYR A 153 6.34 3.95 -11.56
C TYR A 153 5.61 5.30 -11.68
N ARG A 154 5.37 5.78 -12.90
CA ARG A 154 4.62 7.04 -13.10
C ARG A 154 3.21 6.97 -12.52
N GLU A 155 2.48 5.88 -12.75
CA GLU A 155 1.17 5.65 -12.16
C GLU A 155 1.26 5.63 -10.63
N PHE A 156 2.24 4.94 -10.06
CA PHE A 156 2.45 4.86 -8.62
C PHE A 156 2.71 6.23 -7.97
N PHE A 157 3.65 7.01 -8.51
CA PHE A 157 3.96 8.35 -8.00
C PHE A 157 2.79 9.31 -8.23
N TYR A 158 2.09 9.20 -9.36
CA TYR A 158 0.89 9.99 -9.63
C TYR A 158 -0.22 9.72 -8.61
N ASP A 159 -0.47 8.46 -8.23
CA ASP A 159 -1.46 8.12 -7.21
C ASP A 159 -1.10 8.71 -5.83
N ILE A 160 0.20 8.76 -5.47
CA ILE A 160 0.67 9.40 -4.23
C ILE A 160 0.41 10.91 -4.26
N VAL A 161 0.77 11.58 -5.36
CA VAL A 161 0.54 13.02 -5.54
C VAL A 161 -0.94 13.35 -5.48
N LEU A 162 -1.80 12.56 -6.13
CA LEU A 162 -3.25 12.73 -6.06
C LEU A 162 -3.79 12.56 -4.64
N LEU A 163 -3.32 11.54 -3.92
CA LEU A 163 -3.74 11.28 -2.55
C LEU A 163 -3.36 12.44 -1.62
N GLN A 164 -2.11 12.90 -1.70
CA GLN A 164 -1.65 14.08 -0.97
C GLN A 164 -2.49 15.31 -1.31
N SER A 165 -2.67 15.59 -2.61
CA SER A 165 -3.43 16.75 -3.07
C SER A 165 -4.85 16.75 -2.54
N PHE A 166 -5.49 15.59 -2.51
CA PHE A 166 -6.80 15.42 -1.90
C PHE A 166 -6.77 15.77 -0.41
N LEU A 167 -5.87 15.18 0.37
CA LEU A 167 -5.78 15.42 1.83
C LEU A 167 -5.53 16.89 2.15
N VAL A 168 -4.61 17.53 1.42
CA VAL A 168 -4.34 18.98 1.54
C VAL A 168 -5.58 19.81 1.19
N SER A 169 -6.29 19.47 0.11
CA SER A 169 -7.50 20.19 -0.30
C SER A 169 -8.63 20.10 0.74
N GLN A 170 -8.70 18.98 1.46
CA GLN A 170 -9.67 18.75 2.53
C GLN A 170 -9.19 19.26 3.89
N LYS A 171 -8.00 19.88 3.96
CA LYS A 171 -7.37 20.32 5.22
C LYS A 171 -7.23 19.20 6.24
N ILE A 172 -6.92 17.99 5.77
CA ILE A 172 -6.70 16.80 6.59
C ILE A 172 -5.19 16.66 6.81
N ASP A 173 -4.78 16.74 8.07
CA ASP A 173 -3.40 16.43 8.45
C ASP A 173 -3.11 14.95 8.24
N TYR A 174 -1.94 14.65 7.67
CA TYR A 174 -1.61 13.30 7.27
C TYR A 174 -0.15 12.94 7.49
N VAL A 175 0.08 11.65 7.67
CA VAL A 175 1.39 11.01 7.65
C VAL A 175 1.34 9.85 6.66
N PHE A 176 2.27 9.84 5.72
CA PHE A 176 2.53 8.66 4.91
C PHE A 176 3.65 7.85 5.54
N ILE A 177 3.45 6.54 5.59
CA ILE A 177 4.48 5.59 5.99
C ILE A 177 5.02 4.95 4.72
N GLU A 178 6.30 5.18 4.49
CA GLU A 178 7.07 4.50 3.47
C GLU A 178 7.78 3.31 4.08
N TRP A 179 7.72 2.18 3.40
CA TRP A 179 8.45 0.98 3.79
C TRP A 179 9.70 0.88 2.93
N HIS A 180 10.85 0.67 3.54
CA HIS A 180 12.08 0.21 2.85
C HIS A 180 12.56 1.11 1.70
N ASN A 181 12.43 2.44 1.85
CA ASN A 181 12.96 3.43 0.90
C ASN A 181 12.49 3.21 -0.57
N HIS A 182 11.26 2.75 -0.78
CA HIS A 182 10.69 2.52 -2.13
C HIS A 182 10.38 3.80 -2.93
N LEU A 183 10.47 4.98 -2.33
CA LEU A 183 10.28 6.29 -2.93
C LEU A 183 11.59 7.02 -3.21
N ASP A 184 12.76 6.42 -2.98
CA ASP A 184 14.02 7.05 -3.36
C ASP A 184 14.12 7.16 -4.89
N VAL A 185 13.61 8.30 -5.39
CA VAL A 185 13.57 8.66 -6.80
C VAL A 185 14.96 8.53 -7.41
N SER A 186 16.00 9.00 -6.73
CA SER A 186 17.37 8.99 -7.27
C SER A 186 17.90 7.57 -7.48
N VAL A 187 17.56 6.64 -6.58
CA VAL A 187 17.91 5.23 -6.71
C VAL A 187 17.10 4.58 -7.83
N ILE A 188 15.80 4.87 -7.93
CA ILE A 188 14.93 4.33 -8.98
C ILE A 188 15.38 4.78 -10.36
N GLU A 189 15.56 6.09 -10.57
CA GLU A 189 15.99 6.67 -11.84
C GLU A 189 17.32 6.08 -12.30
N ARG A 190 18.29 5.95 -11.39
CA ARG A 190 19.61 5.36 -11.70
C ARG A 190 19.53 3.86 -12.02
N LYS A 191 18.81 3.07 -11.22
CA LYS A 191 18.73 1.61 -11.40
C LYS A 191 17.89 1.22 -12.62
N ARG A 192 16.80 1.94 -12.86
CA ARG A 192 15.79 1.60 -13.88
C ARG A 192 15.89 2.45 -15.14
N LYS A 193 16.71 3.51 -15.14
CA LYS A 193 16.86 4.46 -16.25
C LYS A 193 15.52 5.13 -16.62
N ILE A 194 14.76 5.52 -15.60
CA ILE A 194 13.45 6.18 -15.70
C ILE A 194 13.63 7.64 -15.29
N GLU A 195 12.84 8.55 -15.85
CA GLU A 195 12.75 9.95 -15.40
C GLU A 195 11.48 10.15 -14.57
N LEU A 196 11.67 10.47 -13.28
CA LEU A 196 10.66 10.66 -12.24
C LEU A 196 10.89 11.94 -11.42
N ASN A 197 11.93 12.72 -11.73
CA ASN A 197 12.29 13.92 -10.99
C ASN A 197 11.15 14.95 -10.86
N CYS A 198 10.22 14.98 -11.83
CA CYS A 198 9.02 15.81 -11.74
C CYS A 198 8.14 15.48 -10.52
N TYR A 199 8.14 14.25 -10.00
CA TYR A 199 7.36 13.89 -8.81
C TYR A 199 8.06 14.27 -7.50
N ARG A 200 9.39 14.43 -7.52
CA ARG A 200 10.16 14.77 -6.31
C ARG A 200 9.78 16.15 -5.77
N THR A 201 9.43 17.09 -6.65
CA THR A 201 9.00 18.44 -6.26
C THR A 201 7.54 18.50 -5.84
N GLU A 202 6.73 17.50 -6.19
CA GLU A 202 5.29 17.48 -5.94
C GLU A 202 4.92 16.74 -4.65
N ILE A 203 5.79 15.84 -4.18
CA ILE A 203 5.57 15.06 -2.95
C ILE A 203 6.17 15.83 -1.76
N ASN A 204 5.34 16.01 -0.72
CA ASN A 204 5.81 16.60 0.53
C ASN A 204 6.46 15.52 1.40
N PHE A 205 7.78 15.39 1.28
CA PHE A 205 8.57 14.42 2.06
C PHE A 205 8.60 14.71 3.57
N ASP A 206 8.27 15.92 4.01
CA ASP A 206 8.19 16.24 5.45
C ASP A 206 7.04 15.51 6.15
N ASN A 207 6.05 15.03 5.39
CA ASN A 207 4.94 14.22 5.89
C ASN A 207 5.16 12.72 5.65
N ILE A 208 6.36 12.28 5.28
CA ILE A 208 6.70 10.88 5.03
C ILE A 208 7.62 10.37 6.12
N LEU A 209 7.15 9.37 6.87
CA LEU A 209 7.97 8.58 7.76
C LEU A 209 8.46 7.34 7.02
N ASN A 210 9.77 7.22 6.88
CA ASN A 210 10.40 6.01 6.39
C ASN A 210 10.63 5.01 7.54
N ILE A 211 10.27 3.75 7.31
CA ILE A 211 10.52 2.65 8.24
C ILE A 211 11.28 1.54 7.50
N GLU A 212 12.44 1.18 8.04
CA GLU A 212 13.33 0.16 7.48
C GLU A 212 13.06 -1.25 8.01
N TRP A 213 13.52 -2.28 7.28
CA TRP A 213 13.27 -3.70 7.60
C TRP A 213 13.77 -4.09 9.00
N ASP A 214 14.95 -3.61 9.37
CA ASP A 214 15.62 -3.90 10.65
C ASP A 214 14.92 -3.23 11.84
N GLU A 215 14.16 -2.18 11.60
CA GLU A 215 13.42 -1.44 12.63
C GLU A 215 12.08 -2.08 12.98
N MET A 216 11.53 -2.88 12.05
CA MET A 216 10.18 -3.44 12.14
C MET A 216 10.07 -4.78 12.84
N ASP A 217 11.15 -5.39 13.32
CA ASP A 217 11.17 -6.78 13.86
C ASP A 217 10.19 -7.74 13.17
N ILE A 218 10.69 -8.45 12.17
CA ILE A 218 9.84 -9.12 11.18
C ILE A 218 9.60 -10.58 11.56
N ASN A 219 8.37 -11.04 11.39
CA ASN A 219 8.07 -12.46 11.45
C ASN A 219 8.59 -13.16 10.18
N PRO A 220 9.58 -14.06 10.28
CA PRO A 220 10.20 -14.70 9.11
C PRO A 220 9.21 -15.60 8.34
N GLY A 221 8.14 -16.06 8.98
CA GLY A 221 7.11 -16.89 8.34
C GLY A 221 6.16 -16.12 7.43
N THR A 222 6.03 -14.80 7.62
CA THR A 222 5.09 -13.97 6.84
C THR A 222 5.76 -12.83 6.08
N GLY A 223 6.95 -12.39 6.50
CA GLY A 223 7.60 -11.19 5.97
C GLY A 223 6.88 -9.91 6.41
N HIS A 224 6.07 -9.97 7.47
CA HIS A 224 5.33 -8.83 8.03
C HIS A 224 5.78 -8.55 9.47
N PRO A 225 5.47 -7.36 10.03
CA PRO A 225 5.84 -7.02 11.40
C PRO A 225 5.37 -8.08 12.41
N SER A 226 6.23 -8.43 13.35
CA SER A 226 5.87 -9.25 14.51
C SER A 226 5.03 -8.41 15.50
N ILE A 227 4.69 -8.97 16.66
CA ILE A 227 4.08 -8.21 17.76
C ILE A 227 5.06 -7.12 18.28
N LEU A 228 6.35 -7.45 18.43
CA LEU A 228 7.36 -6.46 18.80
C LEU A 228 7.53 -5.43 17.69
N GLY A 229 7.52 -5.89 16.44
CA GLY A 229 7.52 -5.03 15.27
C GLY A 229 6.39 -4.03 15.25
N CYS A 230 5.17 -4.48 15.58
CA CYS A 230 4.02 -3.62 15.70
C CYS A 230 4.20 -2.54 16.79
N LYS A 231 4.82 -2.88 17.92
CA LYS A 231 5.14 -1.89 18.96
C LYS A 231 6.12 -0.84 18.45
N ASN A 232 7.21 -1.27 17.81
CA ASN A 232 8.23 -0.38 17.25
C ASN A 232 7.66 0.59 16.21
N ILE A 233 6.84 0.08 15.28
CA ILE A 233 6.16 0.91 14.27
C ILE A 233 5.25 1.93 14.95
N SER A 234 4.44 1.51 15.93
CA SER A 234 3.52 2.42 16.62
C SER A 234 4.26 3.54 17.36
N GLU A 235 5.44 3.26 17.93
CA GLU A 235 6.27 4.25 18.61
C GLU A 235 6.83 5.27 17.62
N LYS A 236 7.43 4.80 16.53
CA LYS A 236 8.00 5.68 15.49
C LYS A 236 6.96 6.61 14.87
N VAL A 237 5.77 6.08 14.59
CA VAL A 237 4.68 6.89 14.03
C VAL A 237 4.21 7.91 15.06
N TYR A 238 4.07 7.53 16.33
CA TYR A 238 3.72 8.46 17.42
C TYR A 238 4.75 9.57 17.57
N ASP A 239 6.04 9.23 17.62
CA ASP A 239 7.14 10.19 17.73
C ASP A 239 7.16 11.15 16.55
N PHE A 240 6.92 10.67 15.33
CA PHE A 240 6.88 11.49 14.13
C PHE A 240 5.71 12.50 14.17
N ILE A 241 4.52 12.06 14.60
CA ILE A 241 3.34 12.92 14.74
C ILE A 241 3.51 13.98 15.84
N SER A 242 4.31 13.66 16.87
CA SER A 242 4.45 14.49 18.07
C SER A 242 5.59 15.52 18.03
N ARG A 243 6.31 15.61 16.90
CA ARG A 243 7.34 16.64 16.65
C ARG A 243 6.73 18.03 16.48
#